data_AF-A0A941ICJ0-F1
#
_entry.id   AF-A0A941ICJ0-F1
#
_cell.length_a   1.000
_cell.length_b   1.000
_cell.length_c   1.000
_cell.angle_alpha   90.00
_cell.angle_beta   90.00
_cell.angle_gamma   90.00
#
_symmetry.space_group_name_H-M   'P 1'
#
loop_
_entity.id
_entity.type
_entity.pdbx_description
1 polymer ?
#
loop_
_entity_poly.entity_id
_entity_poly.type
_entity_poly.pdbx_seq_one_letter_code
_entity_poly.pdbx_strand_id
1 'polypeptide(L)' 'MGKDEHHKSKNNFLSQTPKNQKSDGIDVEFSEELADHEDKEAQQRSDQANKRIKGK' A
#
# COMPACT_ATOMS: atom_id res chain seq x y z
N MET A 1 -1.58 -20.03 15.16
CA MET A 1 -2.68 -19.59 14.28
C MET A 1 -2.13 -18.38 13.53
N GLY A 2 -1.58 -18.49 12.33
CA GLY A 2 -2.16 -18.95 11.07
C GLY A 2 -1.97 -17.81 10.06
N LYS A 3 -0.72 -17.56 9.65
CA LYS A 3 -0.28 -16.33 8.96
C LYS A 3 -0.47 -16.38 7.42
N ASP A 4 -1.02 -17.49 6.91
CA ASP A 4 -1.02 -17.85 5.48
C ASP A 4 -2.38 -17.68 4.75
N GLU A 5 -3.44 -17.24 5.42
CA GLU A 5 -4.77 -17.18 4.79
C GLU A 5 -4.99 -15.95 3.89
N HIS A 6 -4.06 -15.00 3.86
CA HIS A 6 -4.17 -13.77 3.08
C HIS A 6 -3.56 -13.85 1.66
N HIS A 7 -2.80 -14.90 1.34
CA HIS A 7 -2.19 -15.08 0.02
C HIS A 7 -3.10 -15.78 -1.01
N LYS A 8 -4.34 -16.08 -0.64
CA LYS A 8 -5.31 -16.67 -1.58
C LYS A 8 -5.97 -15.55 -2.39
N SER A 9 -5.82 -15.59 -3.71
CA SER A 9 -6.56 -14.70 -4.61
C SER A 9 -8.06 -14.97 -4.47
N LYS A 10 -8.75 -14.09 -3.73
CA LYS A 10 -10.22 -14.12 -3.68
C LYS A 10 -10.70 -13.59 -5.03
N ASN A 11 -11.33 -14.46 -5.83
CA ASN A 11 -11.95 -14.05 -7.09
C ASN A 11 -13.08 -13.04 -6.80
N ASN A 12 -12.77 -11.75 -6.85
CA ASN A 12 -13.74 -10.69 -6.63
C ASN A 12 -14.48 -10.41 -7.95
N PHE A 13 -15.57 -11.15 -8.18
CA PHE A 13 -16.44 -11.04 -9.35
C PHE A 13 -17.12 -9.67 -9.49
N LEU A 14 -17.15 -8.86 -8.42
CA LEU A 14 -17.72 -7.52 -8.38
C LEU A 14 -16.65 -6.42 -8.37
N SER A 15 -15.38 -6.76 -8.64
CA SER A 15 -14.30 -5.77 -8.72
C SER A 15 -14.60 -4.73 -9.80
N GLN A 16 -14.72 -3.47 -9.38
CA GLN A 16 -14.93 -2.33 -10.27
C GLN A 16 -13.64 -1.93 -11.00
N THR A 17 -12.49 -2.42 -10.54
CA THR A 17 -11.18 -2.16 -11.15
C THR A 17 -11.04 -2.95 -12.45
N PRO A 18 -10.79 -2.28 -13.59
CA PRO A 18 -10.66 -2.95 -14.88
C PRO A 18 -9.45 -3.89 -14.87
N LYS A 19 -9.51 -4.96 -15.68
CA LYS A 19 -8.54 -6.07 -15.61
C LYS A 19 -7.08 -5.64 -15.84
N ASN A 20 -6.86 -4.61 -16.65
CA ASN A 20 -5.56 -4.05 -16.98
C ASN A 20 -4.97 -3.14 -15.88
N GLN A 21 -5.76 -2.79 -14.85
CA GLN A 21 -5.31 -2.02 -13.70
C GLN A 21 -5.23 -2.88 -12.43
N LYS A 22 -5.38 -4.20 -12.56
CA LYS A 22 -5.14 -5.13 -11.46
C LYS A 22 -3.63 -5.26 -11.30
N SER A 23 -3.11 -4.79 -10.16
CA SER A 23 -1.73 -5.07 -9.77
C SER A 23 -1.65 -6.46 -9.16
N ASP A 24 -0.52 -7.14 -9.38
CA ASP A 24 -0.27 -8.49 -8.85
C ASP A 24 -0.04 -8.51 -7.32
N GLY A 25 0.04 -7.33 -6.68
CA GLY A 25 0.27 -7.21 -5.24
C GLY A 25 1.64 -7.71 -4.83
N ILE A 26 2.69 -7.33 -5.57
CA ILE A 26 4.07 -7.68 -5.24
C ILE A 26 4.46 -6.87 -4.00
N ASP A 27 4.82 -7.58 -2.92
CA ASP A 27 5.40 -6.97 -1.74
C ASP A 27 6.86 -6.57 -2.07
N VAL A 28 7.09 -5.27 -2.30
CA VAL A 28 8.43 -4.71 -2.54
C VAL A 28 8.83 -3.88 -1.32
N GLU A 29 10.02 -4.11 -0.79
CA GLU A 29 10.55 -3.34 0.32
C GLU A 29 10.89 -1.91 -0.10
N PHE A 30 10.62 -0.95 0.79
CA PHE A 30 10.99 0.45 0.56
C PHE A 30 12.51 0.62 0.58
N SER A 31 13.05 1.30 -0.44
CA SER A 31 14.45 1.69 -0.53
C SER A 31 14.56 3.20 -0.69
N GLU A 32 15.24 3.87 0.23
CA GLU A 32 15.39 5.34 0.23
C GLU A 32 16.25 5.84 -0.94
N GLU A 33 17.20 5.03 -1.41
CA GLU A 33 18.09 5.38 -2.51
C GLU A 33 17.39 5.33 -3.87
N LEU A 34 16.35 4.49 -3.99
CA LEU A 34 15.51 4.38 -5.18
C LEU A 34 14.26 5.27 -5.12
N ALA A 35 13.99 5.88 -3.97
CA ALA A 35 12.81 6.69 -3.75
C ALA A 35 12.87 7.98 -4.58
N ASP A 36 11.80 8.23 -5.33
CA ASP A 36 11.68 9.46 -6.11
C ASP A 36 11.18 10.63 -5.24
N HIS A 37 10.89 11.76 -5.89
CA HIS A 37 10.39 12.93 -5.18
C HIS A 37 9.00 12.68 -4.59
N GLU A 38 8.12 11.99 -5.32
CA GLU A 38 6.74 11.75 -4.92
C GLU A 38 6.67 10.82 -3.71
N ASP A 39 7.54 9.80 -3.66
CA ASP A 39 7.70 8.89 -2.53
C ASP A 39 8.03 9.66 -1.24
N LYS A 40 8.97 10.61 -1.32
CA LYS A 40 9.38 11.43 -0.17
C LYS A 40 8.25 12.34 0.30
N GLU A 41 7.50 12.94 -0.62
CA GLU A 41 6.34 13.74 -0.24
C GLU A 41 5.24 12.91 0.40
N ALA A 42 5.01 11.68 -0.09
CA ALA A 42 4.04 10.76 0.47
C ALA A 42 4.38 10.39 1.93
N GLN A 43 5.66 10.12 2.22
CA GLN A 43 6.14 9.88 3.58
C GLN A 43 5.89 11.08 4.49
N GLN A 44 6.27 12.29 4.05
CA GLN A 44 6.06 13.51 4.82
C GLN A 44 4.57 13.77 5.11
N ARG A 45 3.68 13.53 4.14
CA ARG A 45 2.22 13.64 4.33
C ARG A 45 1.70 12.64 5.35
N SER A 46 2.17 11.39 5.29
CA SER A 46 1.83 10.34 6.25
C SER A 46 2.21 10.74 7.67
N ASP A 47 3.44 11.24 7.86
CA ASP A 47 3.93 11.69 9.17
C ASP A 47 3.10 12.84 9.74
N GLN A 48 2.70 13.80 8.90
CA GLN A 48 1.83 14.90 9.33
C GLN A 48 0.46 14.40 9.78
N ALA A 49 -0.13 13.45 9.05
CA ALA A 49 -1.41 12.85 9.43
C ALA A 49 -1.31 12.11 10.77
N ASN A 50 -0.24 11.33 10.96
CA ASN A 50 0.03 10.63 12.22
C ASN A 50 0.19 11.59 13.40
N LYS A 51 0.86 12.73 13.20
CA LYS A 51 0.97 13.78 14.22
C LYS A 51 -0.39 14.37 14.59
N ARG A 52 -1.28 14.60 13.61
CA ARG A 52 -2.66 15.09 13.87
C ARG A 52 -3.47 14.09 14.70
N ILE A 53 -3.35 12.80 14.41
CA ILE A 53 -4.08 11.75 15.12
C ILE A 53 -3.58 11.61 16.56
N LYS A 54 -2.25 11.58 16.76
CA LYS A 54 -1.65 11.43 18.10
C LYS A 54 -1.85 12.64 19.01
N GLY A 55 -2.11 13.82 18.44
CA GLY A 55 -2.42 15.04 19.19
C GLY A 55 -3.89 15.16 19.62
N LYS A 56 -4.74 14.18 19.26
CA LYS A 56 -6.14 14.05 19.71
C LYS A 56 -6.23 13.04 20.84
#